data_AF-A0A6F8ZGH7-F1
#
_entry.id   AF-A0A6F8ZGH7-F1
#
_cell.length_a   1.000
_cell.length_b   1.000
_cell.length_c   1.000
_cell.angle_alpha   90.00
_cell.angle_beta   90.00
_cell.angle_gamma   90.00
#
_symmetry.space_group_name_H-M   'P 1'
#
loop_
_entity.id
_entity.type
_entity.pdbx_description
1 polymer ?
#
loop_
_entity_poly.entity_id
_entity_poly.type
_entity_poly.pdbx_seq_one_letter_code
_entity_poly.pdbx_strand_id
1 'polypeptide(L)'
;MPEAWVTEVLGARSWPARVRRLQAVLAGGVPADRVAGELGVGAGLLREWTTALLVLESLDTSRWAVEERRALEAEDAVGALYQLRELAVPEREAAARFLAARRFRGVPVEELVQALKDCRRRGRPPGGCRPGTELARRRWRQAAAHPDPGMRARYRAEAEAYAGPDAAALEAPAGPVRPQVAVRAWSGAPAAPRLVPYRPVPGPEPVPLLPPGGLATVPEGTYLALPPWPELQALQRPLAVPCPAGFGPCGPGREALLVVETAPPPNGAGAGPVLVARAGTWEVGKAASGEGGEAVGRVALVIRMHPEVPLEEDGPEAEWEWGG
;
A
#
# COMPACT_ATOMS: atom_id res chain seq x y z
N MET A 1 14.91 37.08 -7.99
CA MET A 1 14.85 37.50 -6.57
C MET A 1 14.04 36.46 -5.85
N PRO A 2 14.57 35.79 -4.80
CA PRO A 2 13.79 34.81 -4.05
C PRO A 2 12.53 35.48 -3.49
N GLU A 3 11.38 34.79 -3.53
CA GLU A 3 10.17 35.31 -2.89
C GLU A 3 10.41 35.49 -1.37
N ALA A 4 9.72 36.44 -0.74
CA ALA A 4 9.95 36.80 0.65
C ALA A 4 9.86 35.59 1.61
N TRP A 5 8.98 34.63 1.32
CA TRP A 5 8.83 33.41 2.11
C TRP A 5 10.02 32.46 2.00
N VAL A 6 10.76 32.46 0.88
CA VAL A 6 11.97 31.62 0.72
C VAL A 6 13.03 32.06 1.72
N THR A 7 13.25 33.37 1.81
CA THR A 7 14.16 33.98 2.79
C THR A 7 13.69 33.71 4.22
N GLU A 8 12.38 33.74 4.46
CA GLU A 8 11.82 33.42 5.77
C GLU A 8 12.05 31.96 6.18
N VAL A 9 11.80 31.01 5.28
CA VAL A 9 12.02 29.58 5.53
C VAL A 9 13.51 29.33 5.77
N LEU A 10 14.39 29.74 4.85
CA LEU A 10 15.83 29.50 4.95
C LEU A 10 16.49 30.25 6.12
N GLY A 11 15.93 31.38 6.54
CA GLY A 11 16.40 32.16 7.69
C GLY A 11 16.02 31.59 9.06
N ALA A 12 15.30 30.46 9.13
CA ALA A 12 14.99 29.81 10.39
C ALA A 12 16.23 29.15 11.02
N ARG A 13 16.43 29.36 12.32
CA ARG A 13 17.63 28.92 13.08
C ARG A 13 17.71 27.41 13.34
N SER A 14 16.61 26.69 13.19
CA SER A 14 16.54 25.25 13.42
C SER A 14 15.65 24.59 12.37
N TRP A 15 15.90 23.31 12.09
CA TRP A 15 15.09 22.57 11.12
C TRP A 15 13.61 22.51 11.51
N PRO A 16 13.18 22.37 12.80
CA PRO A 16 11.76 22.37 13.13
C PRO A 16 11.10 23.72 12.82
N ALA A 17 11.79 24.83 13.12
CA ALA A 17 11.30 26.16 12.80
C ALA A 17 11.20 26.38 11.28
N ARG A 18 12.18 25.88 10.52
CA ARG A 18 12.16 25.89 9.05
C ARG A 18 10.95 25.14 8.51
N VAL A 19 10.68 23.93 9.02
CA VAL A 19 9.57 23.09 8.56
C VAL A 19 8.21 23.65 8.96
N ARG A 20 8.07 24.31 10.12
CA ARG A 20 6.82 25.01 10.48
C ARG A 20 6.51 26.18 9.56
N ARG A 21 7.53 26.98 9.20
CA ARG A 21 7.38 28.04 8.20
C ARG A 21 7.00 27.48 6.83
N LEU A 22 7.64 26.38 6.43
CA LEU A 22 7.30 25.64 5.23
C LEU A 22 5.82 25.18 5.23
N GLN A 23 5.34 24.60 6.34
CA GLN A 23 3.94 24.19 6.48
C GLN A 23 2.98 25.38 6.39
N ALA A 24 3.34 26.54 6.95
CA ALA A 24 2.55 27.76 6.83
C ALA A 24 2.45 28.24 5.37
N VAL A 25 3.55 28.16 4.61
CA VAL A 25 3.57 28.48 3.17
C VAL A 25 2.67 27.54 2.37
N LEU A 26 2.75 26.23 2.64
CA LEU A 26 1.88 25.23 1.99
C LEU A 26 0.40 25.46 2.34
N ALA A 27 0.10 25.77 3.61
CA ALA A 27 -1.26 26.08 4.06
C ALA A 27 -1.80 27.39 3.43
N GLY A 28 -0.92 28.33 3.07
CA GLY A 28 -1.23 29.54 2.32
C GLY A 28 -1.53 29.31 0.83
N GLY A 29 -1.53 28.06 0.36
CA GLY A 29 -1.91 27.69 -1.01
C GLY A 29 -0.77 27.64 -2.01
N VAL A 30 0.49 27.73 -1.57
CA VAL A 30 1.65 27.55 -2.47
C VAL A 30 1.83 26.06 -2.77
N PRO A 31 1.82 25.63 -4.05
CA PRO A 31 1.99 24.22 -4.42
C PRO A 31 3.33 23.64 -3.97
N ALA A 32 3.35 22.37 -3.54
CA ALA A 32 4.54 21.73 -2.98
C ALA A 32 5.69 21.55 -3.99
N ASP A 33 5.37 21.33 -5.26
CA ASP A 33 6.32 21.26 -6.38
C ASP A 33 7.02 22.60 -6.61
N ARG A 34 6.27 23.70 -6.52
CA ARG A 34 6.81 25.05 -6.57
C ARG A 34 7.75 25.31 -5.39
N VAL A 35 7.32 24.96 -4.18
CA VAL A 35 8.14 25.12 -2.98
C VAL A 35 9.43 24.30 -3.06
N ALA A 36 9.34 23.06 -3.54
CA ALA A 36 10.49 22.19 -3.80
C ALA A 36 11.50 22.85 -4.78
N GLY A 37 10.99 23.39 -5.90
CA GLY A 37 11.81 24.06 -6.91
C GLY A 37 12.54 25.29 -6.37
N GLU A 38 11.83 26.16 -5.66
CA GLU A 38 12.39 27.41 -5.11
C GLU A 38 13.38 27.18 -3.96
N LEU A 39 13.19 26.11 -3.16
CA LEU A 39 14.12 25.72 -2.10
C LEU A 39 15.28 24.85 -2.61
N GLY A 40 15.24 24.41 -3.87
CA GLY A 40 16.24 23.50 -4.45
C GLY A 40 16.25 22.12 -3.78
N VAL A 41 15.12 21.66 -3.26
CA VAL A 41 14.99 20.37 -2.57
C VAL A 41 13.99 19.46 -3.28
N GLY A 42 14.26 18.16 -3.35
CA GLY A 42 13.32 17.21 -3.93
C GLY A 42 12.05 17.05 -3.08
N ALA A 43 10.92 16.70 -3.73
CA ALA A 43 9.65 16.45 -3.04
C ALA A 43 9.75 15.34 -1.97
N GLY A 44 10.65 14.36 -2.17
CA GLY A 44 10.95 13.32 -1.18
C GLY A 44 11.51 13.88 0.12
N LEU A 45 12.40 14.87 0.04
CA LEU A 45 13.03 15.50 1.20
C LEU A 45 12.04 16.40 1.95
N LEU A 46 11.16 17.12 1.25
CA LEU A 46 10.08 17.88 1.88
C LEU A 46 9.15 16.97 2.71
N ARG A 47 8.79 15.80 2.16
CA ARG A 47 7.99 14.80 2.86
C ARG A 47 8.72 14.26 4.09
N GLU A 48 10.01 13.97 3.95
CA GLU A 48 10.87 13.52 5.05
C GLU A 48 10.87 14.53 6.20
N TRP A 49 11.18 15.79 5.90
CA TRP A 49 11.19 16.89 6.87
C TRP A 49 9.85 17.08 7.58
N THR A 50 8.76 17.09 6.81
CA THR A 50 7.41 17.25 7.35
C THR A 50 7.03 16.09 8.28
N THR A 51 7.35 14.87 7.87
CA THR A 51 7.08 13.66 8.68
C THR A 51 7.95 13.62 9.93
N ALA A 52 9.23 14.02 9.84
CA ALA A 52 10.13 14.12 10.98
C ALA A 52 9.62 15.15 12.00
N LEU A 53 9.09 16.29 11.55
CA LEU A 53 8.47 17.29 12.43
C LEU A 53 7.26 16.70 13.17
N LEU A 54 6.37 15.99 12.47
CA LEU A 54 5.22 15.33 13.10
C LEU A 54 5.64 14.29 14.14
N VAL A 55 6.73 13.56 13.88
CA VAL A 55 7.31 12.65 14.87
C VAL A 55 7.81 13.42 16.08
N LEU A 56 8.59 14.49 15.87
CA LEU A 56 9.11 15.34 16.95
C LEU A 56 7.99 15.93 17.82
N GLU A 57 6.92 16.43 17.19
CA GLU A 57 5.77 17.02 17.87
C GLU A 57 4.91 15.98 18.60
N SER A 58 5.01 14.70 18.23
CA SER A 58 4.37 13.60 18.96
C SER A 58 5.08 13.20 20.26
N LEU A 59 6.28 13.75 20.51
CA LEU A 59 7.07 13.43 21.71
C LEU A 59 6.72 14.37 22.87
N ASP A 60 6.42 13.82 24.05
CA ASP A 60 6.37 14.62 25.28
C ASP A 60 7.81 14.95 25.75
N THR A 61 8.34 16.07 25.26
CA THR A 61 9.70 16.55 25.58
C THR A 61 9.76 17.42 26.84
N SER A 62 8.64 17.61 27.55
CA SER A 62 8.56 18.50 28.72
C SER A 62 9.54 18.10 29.83
N ARG A 63 9.76 16.78 29.99
CA ARG A 63 10.62 16.19 31.02
C ARG A 63 12.05 15.87 30.56
N TRP A 64 12.41 16.21 29.33
CA TRP A 64 13.70 15.85 28.76
C TRP A 64 14.79 16.84 29.16
N ALA A 65 16.03 16.39 29.24
CA ALA A 65 17.16 17.28 29.45
C ALA A 65 17.31 18.25 28.27
N VAL A 66 17.89 19.43 28.52
CA VAL A 66 18.08 20.46 27.48
C VAL A 66 18.94 19.92 26.35
N GLU A 67 19.95 19.14 26.66
CA GLU A 67 20.88 18.52 25.72
C GLU A 67 20.17 17.50 24.82
N GLU A 68 19.23 16.73 25.37
CA GLU A 68 18.45 15.75 24.60
C GLU A 68 17.50 16.47 23.63
N ARG A 69 16.85 17.54 24.08
CA ARG A 69 16.01 18.39 23.20
C ARG A 69 16.84 19.02 22.09
N ARG A 70 18.01 19.58 22.42
CA ARG A 70 18.94 20.14 21.43
C ARG A 70 19.41 19.09 20.42
N ALA A 71 19.62 17.84 20.86
CA ALA A 71 19.99 16.77 19.94
C ALA A 71 18.88 16.47 18.93
N LEU A 72 17.60 16.54 19.33
CA LEU A 72 16.46 16.37 18.42
C LEU A 72 16.30 17.52 17.41
N GLU A 73 16.70 18.73 17.80
CA GLU A 73 16.64 19.93 16.95
C GLU A 73 17.84 20.08 16.01
N ALA A 74 18.84 19.18 16.10
CA ALA A 74 19.96 19.13 15.18
C ALA A 74 19.53 18.61 13.80
N GLU A 75 20.12 19.15 12.73
CA GLU A 75 19.81 18.74 11.34
C GLU A 75 20.03 17.22 11.12
N ASP A 76 21.08 16.65 11.72
CA ASP A 76 21.39 15.22 11.63
C ASP A 76 20.31 14.31 12.24
N ALA A 77 19.42 14.86 13.08
CA ALA A 77 18.34 14.09 13.69
C ALA A 77 17.14 13.87 12.75
N VAL A 78 17.01 14.65 11.66
CA VAL A 78 15.84 14.64 10.77
C VAL A 78 15.61 13.26 10.18
N GLY A 79 16.64 12.66 9.57
CA GLY A 79 16.52 11.33 8.97
C GLY A 79 16.23 10.26 10.02
N ALA A 80 16.82 10.36 11.20
CA ALA A 80 16.54 9.43 12.30
C ALA A 80 15.08 9.52 12.76
N LEU A 81 14.57 10.73 12.97
CA LEU A 81 13.18 11.00 13.37
C LEU A 81 12.19 10.55 12.30
N TYR A 82 12.51 10.75 11.03
CA TYR A 82 11.72 10.24 9.92
C TYR A 82 11.53 8.73 9.98
N GLN A 83 12.58 7.97 10.32
CA GLN A 83 12.47 6.51 10.45
C GLN A 83 11.60 6.07 11.63
N LEU A 84 11.53 6.86 12.71
CA LEU A 84 10.66 6.55 13.85
C LEU A 84 9.16 6.65 13.53
N ARG A 85 8.76 7.16 12.36
CA ARG A 85 7.34 7.24 11.92
C ARG A 85 6.63 5.89 12.00
N GLU A 86 7.38 4.79 11.84
CA GLU A 86 6.83 3.44 11.80
C GLU A 86 6.54 2.83 13.18
N LEU A 87 6.93 3.52 14.25
CA LEU A 87 6.73 3.13 15.64
C LEU A 87 5.44 3.76 16.20
N ALA A 88 4.87 3.16 17.25
CA ALA A 88 3.81 3.80 18.03
C ALA A 88 4.37 4.90 18.94
N VAL A 89 3.56 5.87 19.37
CA VAL A 89 4.01 7.04 20.16
C VAL A 89 4.88 6.66 21.39
N PRO A 90 4.49 5.68 22.24
CA PRO A 90 5.33 5.29 23.39
C PRO A 90 6.70 4.72 22.97
N GLU A 91 6.75 4.04 21.82
CA GLU A 91 7.99 3.46 21.27
C GLU A 91 8.87 4.56 20.66
N ARG A 92 8.25 5.55 19.99
CA ARG A 92 8.94 6.73 19.45
C ARG A 92 9.65 7.49 20.55
N GLU A 93 8.96 7.75 21.67
CA GLU A 93 9.53 8.47 22.82
C GLU A 93 10.75 7.73 23.39
N ALA A 94 10.64 6.43 23.62
CA ALA A 94 11.75 5.62 24.13
C ALA A 94 12.93 5.61 23.13
N ALA A 95 12.66 5.40 21.84
CA ALA A 95 13.67 5.37 20.80
C ALA A 95 14.37 6.72 20.63
N ALA A 96 13.61 7.83 20.61
CA ALA A 96 14.13 9.17 20.46
C ALA A 96 15.00 9.57 21.67
N ARG A 97 14.61 9.23 22.91
CA ARG A 97 15.49 9.41 24.08
C ARG A 97 16.78 8.61 23.96
N PHE A 98 16.67 7.33 23.58
CA PHE A 98 17.83 6.45 23.41
C PHE A 98 18.83 6.98 22.37
N LEU A 99 18.32 7.51 21.25
CA LEU A 99 19.11 8.11 20.19
C LEU A 99 19.71 9.46 20.61
N ALA A 100 18.93 10.32 21.26
CA ALA A 100 19.38 11.62 21.75
C ALA A 100 20.52 11.47 22.78
N ALA A 101 20.42 10.51 23.70
CA ALA A 101 21.46 10.18 24.66
C ALA A 101 22.79 9.76 23.98
N ARG A 102 22.71 9.20 22.76
CA ARG A 102 23.87 8.82 21.93
C ARG A 102 24.20 9.86 20.85
N ARG A 103 23.54 11.02 20.87
CA ARG A 103 23.65 12.09 19.85
C ARG A 103 23.49 11.55 18.43
N PHE A 104 22.65 10.52 18.24
CA PHE A 104 22.42 9.85 16.96
C PHE A 104 23.67 9.19 16.33
N ARG A 105 24.80 9.12 17.05
CA ARG A 105 26.06 8.57 16.53
C ARG A 105 26.12 7.06 16.69
N GLY A 106 26.50 6.38 15.61
CA GLY A 106 26.80 4.94 15.63
C GLY A 106 25.61 4.02 15.88
N VAL A 107 24.37 4.54 15.93
CA VAL A 107 23.16 3.73 16.08
C VAL A 107 22.50 3.54 14.72
N PRO A 108 22.32 2.30 14.23
CA PRO A 108 21.58 2.04 13.01
C PRO A 108 20.08 2.15 13.28
N VAL A 109 19.51 3.33 12.95
CA VAL A 109 18.12 3.68 13.30
C VAL A 109 17.10 2.71 12.71
N GLU A 110 17.27 2.28 11.46
CA GLU A 110 16.39 1.30 10.82
C GLU A 110 16.39 -0.05 11.56
N GLU A 111 17.57 -0.51 12.01
CA GLU A 111 17.69 -1.73 12.78
C GLU A 111 17.04 -1.61 14.16
N LEU A 112 17.14 -0.43 14.78
CA LEU A 112 16.47 -0.11 16.03
C LEU A 112 14.95 -0.14 15.87
N VAL A 113 14.41 0.51 14.84
CA VAL A 113 12.97 0.50 14.51
C VAL A 113 12.49 -0.94 14.32
N GLN A 114 13.23 -1.74 13.54
CA GLN A 114 12.86 -3.13 13.31
C GLN A 114 12.95 -3.98 14.59
N ALA A 115 13.95 -3.76 15.45
CA ALA A 115 14.08 -4.45 16.72
C ALA A 115 12.90 -4.16 17.67
N LEU A 116 12.46 -2.90 17.73
CA LEU A 116 11.28 -2.50 18.52
C LEU A 116 9.99 -3.08 17.96
N LYS A 117 9.81 -3.07 16.64
CA LYS A 117 8.66 -3.75 15.98
C LYS A 117 8.64 -5.24 16.25
N ASP A 118 9.79 -5.92 16.17
CA ASP A 118 9.91 -7.34 16.51
C ASP A 118 9.58 -7.59 17.98
N CYS A 119 9.94 -6.69 18.89
CA CYS A 119 9.59 -6.78 20.28
C CYS A 119 8.08 -6.68 20.51
N ARG A 120 7.40 -5.73 19.86
CA ARG A 120 5.93 -5.61 19.90
C ARG A 120 5.24 -6.86 19.33
N ARG A 121 5.76 -7.43 18.24
CA ARG A 121 5.24 -8.68 17.64
C ARG A 121 5.32 -9.88 18.58
N ARG A 122 6.18 -9.85 19.61
CA ARG A 122 6.24 -10.88 20.67
C ARG A 122 5.21 -10.67 21.78
N GLY A 123 4.20 -9.83 21.56
CA GLY A 123 3.10 -9.61 22.51
C GLY A 123 3.44 -8.69 23.68
N ARG A 124 4.55 -7.96 23.62
CA ARG A 124 4.85 -6.95 24.66
C ARG A 124 3.95 -5.72 24.50
N PRO A 125 3.44 -5.16 25.61
CA PRO A 125 2.64 -3.95 25.55
C PRO A 125 3.48 -2.75 25.05
N PRO A 126 2.84 -1.70 24.50
CA PRO A 126 3.51 -0.46 24.14
C PRO A 126 4.33 0.09 25.31
N GLY A 127 5.59 0.47 25.05
CA GLY A 127 6.54 0.91 26.10
C GLY A 127 7.23 -0.22 26.88
N GLY A 128 6.82 -1.49 26.70
CA GLY A 128 7.46 -2.66 27.31
C GLY A 128 8.76 -3.11 26.61
N CYS A 129 9.15 -2.42 25.53
CA CYS A 129 10.34 -2.68 24.73
C CYS A 129 11.38 -1.59 25.00
N ARG A 130 12.54 -1.99 25.54
CA ARG A 130 13.65 -1.06 25.80
C ARG A 130 14.56 -0.99 24.56
N PRO A 131 14.71 0.18 23.92
CA PRO A 131 15.50 0.35 22.68
C PRO A 131 16.88 -0.31 22.69
N GLY A 132 17.69 -0.01 23.72
CA GLY A 132 19.05 -0.56 23.84
C GLY A 132 19.07 -2.08 24.01
N THR A 133 18.18 -2.62 24.85
CA THR A 133 18.03 -4.06 25.07
C THR A 133 17.63 -4.80 23.77
N GLU A 134 16.70 -4.25 23.00
CA GLU A 134 16.22 -4.89 21.78
C GLU A 134 17.25 -4.85 20.65
N LEU A 135 17.96 -3.73 20.53
CA LEU A 135 19.07 -3.61 19.58
C LEU A 135 20.23 -4.55 19.97
N ALA A 136 20.57 -4.63 21.26
CA ALA A 136 21.57 -5.57 21.76
C ALA A 136 21.19 -7.03 21.50
N ARG A 137 19.92 -7.41 21.74
CA ARG A 137 19.43 -8.76 21.44
C ARG A 137 19.52 -9.10 19.95
N ARG A 138 19.31 -8.12 19.06
CA ARG A 138 19.52 -8.28 17.62
C ARG A 138 21.01 -8.53 17.31
N ARG A 139 21.91 -7.75 17.91
CA ARG A 139 23.37 -7.91 17.77
C ARG A 139 23.88 -9.24 18.31
N TRP A 140 23.42 -9.69 19.47
CA TRP A 140 23.74 -11.03 19.99
C TRP A 140 23.33 -12.15 19.04
N ARG A 141 22.14 -12.08 18.45
CA ARG A 141 21.70 -13.05 17.44
C ARG A 141 22.58 -13.02 16.19
N GLN A 142 22.96 -11.85 15.70
CA GLN A 142 23.89 -11.73 14.57
C GLN A 142 25.27 -12.29 14.91
N ALA A 143 25.78 -12.03 16.11
CA ALA A 143 27.03 -12.61 16.59
C ALA A 143 26.98 -14.15 16.68
N ALA A 144 25.84 -14.73 17.06
CA ALA A 144 25.67 -16.18 17.12
C ALA A 144 25.60 -16.83 15.72
N ALA A 145 25.01 -16.14 14.74
CA ALA A 145 24.84 -16.64 13.37
C ALA A 145 26.04 -16.38 12.44
N HIS A 146 26.92 -15.43 12.77
CA HIS A 146 28.00 -15.03 11.86
C HIS A 146 29.17 -16.03 11.87
N PRO A 147 29.69 -16.48 10.71
CA PRO A 147 30.78 -17.45 10.65
C PRO A 147 32.14 -16.85 11.02
N ASP A 148 32.40 -15.60 10.63
CA ASP A 148 33.69 -14.92 10.86
C ASP A 148 33.88 -14.48 12.33
N PRO A 149 34.95 -14.91 13.04
CA PRO A 149 35.21 -14.56 14.43
C PRO A 149 35.37 -13.05 14.70
N GLY A 150 35.97 -12.30 13.77
CA GLY A 150 36.17 -10.86 13.94
C GLY A 150 34.82 -10.10 13.95
N MET A 151 33.95 -10.42 12.99
CA MET A 151 32.60 -9.89 12.94
C MET A 151 31.74 -10.34 14.12
N ARG A 152 31.91 -11.58 14.62
CA ARG A 152 31.27 -12.01 15.87
C ARG A 152 31.68 -11.13 17.04
N ALA A 153 32.98 -10.91 17.24
CA ALA A 153 33.50 -10.08 18.32
C ALA A 153 32.97 -8.64 18.23
N ARG A 154 32.94 -8.07 17.00
CA ARG A 154 32.35 -6.75 16.75
C ARG A 154 30.88 -6.69 17.16
N TYR A 155 30.05 -7.64 16.73
CA TYR A 155 28.63 -7.64 17.09
C TYR A 155 28.40 -7.80 18.59
N ARG A 156 29.24 -8.57 19.29
CA ARG A 156 29.19 -8.68 20.76
C ARG A 156 29.50 -7.35 21.44
N ALA A 157 30.58 -6.68 21.02
CA ALA A 157 30.95 -5.36 21.54
C ALA A 157 29.85 -4.31 21.28
N GLU A 158 29.24 -4.33 20.09
CA GLU A 158 28.08 -3.47 19.78
C GLU A 158 26.88 -3.80 20.70
N ALA A 159 26.60 -5.09 20.95
CA ALA A 159 25.52 -5.50 21.85
C ALA A 159 25.73 -4.98 23.28
N GLU A 160 26.95 -5.10 23.81
CA GLU A 160 27.34 -4.60 25.13
C GLU A 160 27.19 -3.07 25.22
N ALA A 161 27.62 -2.34 24.19
CA ALA A 161 27.49 -0.88 24.12
C ALA A 161 26.02 -0.40 24.09
N TYR A 162 25.09 -1.22 23.59
CA TYR A 162 23.67 -0.88 23.55
C TYR A 162 22.90 -1.26 24.82
N ALA A 163 23.19 -2.41 25.42
CA ALA A 163 22.48 -2.93 26.60
C ALA A 163 23.00 -2.37 27.94
N GLY A 164 24.23 -1.87 28.00
CA GLY A 164 24.82 -1.40 29.26
C GLY A 164 25.00 -2.55 30.27
N PRO A 165 24.75 -2.34 31.58
CA PRO A 165 25.06 -3.33 32.63
C PRO A 165 24.27 -4.64 32.54
N ASP A 166 23.14 -4.66 31.83
CA ASP A 166 22.28 -5.84 31.67
C ASP A 166 22.65 -6.70 30.45
N ALA A 167 23.77 -6.40 29.77
CA ALA A 167 24.14 -7.01 28.48
C ALA A 167 24.32 -8.53 28.54
N ALA A 168 24.92 -9.06 29.61
CA ALA A 168 25.22 -10.49 29.75
C ALA A 168 23.95 -11.35 29.86
N ALA A 169 22.88 -10.81 30.46
CA ALA A 169 21.61 -11.52 30.59
C ALA A 169 20.83 -11.65 29.25
N LEU A 170 21.33 -11.01 28.18
CA LEU A 170 20.71 -11.00 26.85
C LEU A 170 21.39 -11.92 25.85
N GLU A 171 22.42 -12.66 26.26
CA GLU A 171 23.05 -13.68 25.41
C GLU A 171 22.00 -14.75 25.06
N ALA A 172 21.45 -14.64 23.86
CA ALA A 172 20.42 -15.56 23.38
C ALA A 172 21.09 -16.73 22.65
N PRO A 173 20.67 -17.98 22.91
CA PRO A 173 21.08 -19.10 22.07
C PRO A 173 20.63 -18.87 20.63
N ALA A 174 21.38 -19.41 19.66
CA ALA A 174 21.06 -19.31 18.24
C ALA A 174 19.65 -19.87 17.98
N GLY A 175 18.67 -18.98 17.87
CA GLY A 175 17.29 -19.35 17.57
C GLY A 175 17.13 -19.73 16.10
N PRO A 176 16.10 -20.54 15.76
CA PRO A 176 15.86 -20.97 14.40
C PRO A 176 15.65 -19.79 13.45
N VAL A 177 16.17 -19.93 12.23
CA VAL A 177 16.01 -18.99 11.12
C VAL A 177 14.52 -18.84 10.81
N ARG A 178 14.03 -17.59 10.67
CA ARG A 178 12.61 -17.32 10.39
C ARG A 178 12.22 -17.85 9.01
N PRO A 179 10.96 -18.28 8.82
CA PRO A 179 10.43 -18.62 7.49
C PRO A 179 10.51 -17.40 6.57
N GLN A 180 11.00 -17.60 5.35
CA GLN A 180 10.98 -16.57 4.31
C GLN A 180 9.55 -16.44 3.78
N VAL A 181 9.02 -15.22 3.82
CA VAL A 181 7.74 -14.91 3.17
C VAL A 181 8.00 -14.81 1.68
N ALA A 182 7.37 -15.68 0.89
CA ALA A 182 7.43 -15.61 -0.57
C ALA A 182 6.63 -14.40 -1.06
N VAL A 183 7.32 -13.28 -1.25
CA VAL A 183 6.78 -12.15 -2.01
C VAL A 183 6.92 -12.49 -3.48
N ARG A 184 5.84 -12.93 -4.13
CA ARG A 184 5.82 -13.03 -5.58
C ARG A 184 5.79 -11.62 -6.15
N ALA A 185 6.88 -11.20 -6.79
CA ALA A 185 6.85 -10.03 -7.64
C ALA A 185 5.86 -10.32 -8.77
N TRP A 186 4.84 -9.48 -8.92
CA TRP A 186 4.00 -9.48 -10.10
C TRP A 186 4.85 -8.90 -11.24
N SER A 187 5.69 -9.75 -11.83
CA SER A 187 6.64 -9.37 -12.88
C SER A 187 5.96 -9.48 -14.24
N GLY A 188 5.78 -8.33 -14.88
CA GLY A 188 4.99 -8.15 -16.09
C GLY A 188 3.80 -7.26 -15.75
N ALA A 189 3.38 -6.44 -16.69
CA ALA A 189 2.15 -5.67 -16.55
C ALA A 189 0.98 -6.38 -17.27
N PRO A 190 0.59 -7.64 -16.96
CA PRO A 190 -0.77 -8.02 -17.27
C PRO A 190 -1.65 -7.11 -16.40
N ALA A 191 -2.53 -6.35 -17.03
CA ALA A 191 -3.46 -5.50 -16.33
C ALA A 191 -4.18 -6.31 -15.23
N ALA A 192 -4.46 -5.69 -14.08
CA ALA A 192 -5.11 -6.38 -12.99
C ALA A 192 -6.51 -6.86 -13.43
N PRO A 193 -6.99 -8.03 -12.94
CA PRO A 193 -8.37 -8.46 -13.16
C PRO A 193 -9.35 -7.33 -12.80
N ARG A 194 -10.39 -7.14 -13.61
CA ARG A 194 -11.40 -6.11 -13.35
C ARG A 194 -12.53 -6.71 -12.54
N LEU A 195 -12.85 -6.09 -11.42
CA LEU A 195 -14.03 -6.42 -10.64
C LEU A 195 -15.27 -5.79 -11.28
N VAL A 196 -16.29 -6.60 -11.58
CA VAL A 196 -17.53 -6.18 -12.25
C VAL A 196 -18.73 -6.57 -11.38
N PRO A 197 -19.65 -5.64 -11.06
CA PRO A 197 -20.90 -5.98 -10.37
C PRO A 197 -21.70 -7.01 -11.16
N TYR A 198 -22.24 -8.01 -10.47
CA TYR A 198 -23.06 -9.06 -11.06
C TYR A 198 -24.50 -8.98 -10.56
N ARG A 199 -25.45 -9.08 -11.49
CA ARG A 199 -26.88 -9.00 -11.20
C ARG A 199 -27.66 -10.11 -11.92
N PRO A 200 -28.10 -11.16 -11.21
CA PRO A 200 -28.80 -12.28 -11.83
C PRO A 200 -30.21 -11.91 -12.31
N VAL A 201 -30.89 -10.99 -11.63
CA VAL A 201 -32.27 -10.56 -11.94
C VAL A 201 -32.38 -9.03 -12.00
N PRO A 202 -33.24 -8.45 -12.85
CA PRO A 202 -33.50 -7.02 -12.84
C PRO A 202 -33.97 -6.53 -11.46
N GLY A 203 -33.51 -5.35 -11.06
CA GLY A 203 -33.83 -4.75 -9.77
C GLY A 203 -33.61 -3.23 -9.79
N PRO A 204 -34.31 -2.48 -8.91
CA PRO A 204 -34.27 -1.02 -8.87
C PRO A 204 -32.95 -0.46 -8.30
N GLU A 205 -32.09 -1.31 -7.74
CA GLU A 205 -30.87 -0.86 -7.10
C GLU A 205 -29.91 -0.26 -8.15
N PRO A 206 -29.27 0.89 -7.85
CA PRO A 206 -28.29 1.46 -8.77
C PRO A 206 -27.08 0.52 -8.92
N VAL A 207 -26.54 0.42 -10.14
CA VAL A 207 -25.30 -0.33 -10.37
C VAL A 207 -24.13 0.44 -9.73
N PRO A 208 -23.40 -0.16 -8.77
CA PRO A 208 -22.34 0.53 -8.07
C PRO A 208 -21.21 0.87 -9.03
N LEU A 209 -20.72 2.11 -8.94
CA LEU A 209 -19.57 2.57 -9.72
C LEU A 209 -18.28 2.14 -9.01
N LEU A 210 -17.53 1.24 -9.63
CA LEU A 210 -16.22 0.82 -9.13
C LEU A 210 -15.11 1.58 -9.88
N PRO A 211 -14.07 2.08 -9.17
CA PRO A 211 -12.93 2.70 -9.83
C PRO A 211 -12.19 1.67 -10.71
N PRO A 212 -11.67 2.08 -11.89
CA PRO A 212 -10.88 1.19 -12.73
C PRO A 212 -9.53 0.87 -12.05
N GLY A 213 -9.38 -0.38 -11.60
CA GLY A 213 -8.13 -0.93 -11.05
C GLY A 213 -7.85 -0.64 -9.57
N GLY A 214 -7.08 -1.53 -8.94
CA GLY A 214 -6.57 -1.35 -7.57
C GLY A 214 -7.48 -1.86 -6.44
N LEU A 215 -7.18 -1.42 -5.21
CA LEU A 215 -7.98 -1.69 -4.02
C LEU A 215 -9.23 -0.81 -4.02
N ALA A 216 -10.41 -1.41 -4.14
CA ALA A 216 -11.68 -0.71 -4.03
C ALA A 216 -12.42 -1.11 -2.75
N THR A 217 -13.01 -0.14 -2.04
CA THR A 217 -14.05 -0.45 -1.06
C THR A 217 -15.30 -0.76 -1.85
N VAL A 218 -15.69 -2.04 -1.87
CA VAL A 218 -16.86 -2.50 -2.61
C VAL A 218 -18.10 -2.37 -1.74
N PRO A 219 -19.20 -1.81 -2.26
CA PRO A 219 -20.51 -1.92 -1.62
C PRO A 219 -20.91 -3.38 -1.41
N GLU A 220 -21.95 -3.63 -0.61
CA GLU A 220 -22.53 -4.96 -0.49
C GLU A 220 -23.13 -5.41 -1.83
N GLY A 221 -22.83 -6.64 -2.26
CA GLY A 221 -23.32 -7.19 -3.52
C GLY A 221 -22.50 -8.37 -4.03
N THR A 222 -22.92 -8.90 -5.19
CA THR A 222 -22.18 -9.95 -5.90
C THR A 222 -21.30 -9.34 -6.98
N TYR A 223 -20.07 -9.81 -7.07
CA TYR A 223 -19.08 -9.29 -8.02
C TYR A 223 -18.36 -10.45 -8.72
N LEU A 224 -17.92 -10.20 -9.94
CA LEU A 224 -17.11 -11.13 -10.73
C LEU A 224 -15.74 -10.50 -10.99
N ALA A 225 -14.68 -11.25 -10.68
CA ALA A 225 -13.33 -10.90 -11.09
C ALA A 225 -13.09 -11.45 -12.50
N LEU A 226 -13.12 -10.56 -13.49
CA LEU A 226 -12.96 -10.94 -14.88
C LEU A 226 -11.52 -10.67 -15.37
N PRO A 227 -11.04 -11.43 -16.37
CA PRO A 227 -9.73 -11.21 -16.96
C PRO A 227 -9.56 -9.78 -17.47
N PRO A 228 -8.33 -9.28 -17.54
CA PRO A 228 -8.05 -7.88 -17.88
C PRO A 228 -8.15 -7.59 -19.38
N TRP A 229 -9.24 -8.00 -20.02
CA TRP A 229 -9.45 -7.76 -21.44
C TRP A 229 -9.55 -6.25 -21.74
N PRO A 230 -8.88 -5.75 -22.78
CA PRO A 230 -8.88 -4.32 -23.12
C PRO A 230 -10.29 -3.73 -23.28
N GLU A 231 -11.21 -4.49 -23.89
CA GLU A 231 -12.60 -4.11 -24.08
C GLU A 231 -13.32 -3.93 -22.74
N LEU A 232 -13.03 -4.83 -21.79
CA LEU A 232 -13.58 -4.76 -20.46
C LEU A 232 -12.96 -3.59 -19.68
N GLN A 233 -11.67 -3.31 -19.82
CA GLN A 233 -10.98 -2.19 -19.15
C GLN A 233 -11.44 -0.82 -19.66
N ALA A 234 -11.87 -0.73 -20.93
CA ALA A 234 -12.39 0.51 -21.53
C ALA A 234 -13.79 0.92 -21.01
N LEU A 235 -14.56 -0.02 -20.43
CA LEU A 235 -15.90 0.27 -19.91
C LEU A 235 -15.84 1.23 -18.72
N GLN A 236 -16.81 2.13 -18.60
CA GLN A 236 -16.92 3.06 -17.48
C GLN A 236 -17.79 2.45 -16.37
N ARG A 237 -18.94 1.86 -16.74
CA ARG A 237 -19.91 1.30 -15.81
C ARG A 237 -20.35 -0.10 -16.24
N PRO A 238 -19.42 -1.08 -16.24
CA PRO A 238 -19.74 -2.44 -16.61
C PRO A 238 -20.70 -3.09 -15.59
N LEU A 239 -21.68 -3.83 -16.09
CA LEU A 239 -22.58 -4.69 -15.33
C LEU A 239 -22.56 -6.08 -15.96
N ALA A 240 -22.35 -7.11 -15.15
CA ALA A 240 -22.47 -8.50 -15.57
C ALA A 240 -23.87 -9.05 -15.27
N VAL A 241 -24.50 -9.70 -16.25
CA VAL A 241 -25.80 -10.38 -16.08
C VAL A 241 -25.77 -11.77 -16.73
N PRO A 242 -26.59 -12.73 -16.26
CA PRO A 242 -26.81 -13.98 -16.99
C PRO A 242 -27.27 -13.69 -18.41
N CYS A 243 -26.81 -14.47 -19.36
CA CYS A 243 -27.30 -14.31 -20.71
C CYS A 243 -28.77 -14.72 -20.84
N PRO A 244 -29.65 -13.86 -21.39
CA PRO A 244 -31.04 -14.20 -21.65
C PRO A 244 -31.20 -15.37 -22.60
N ALA A 245 -32.19 -16.21 -22.31
CA ALA A 245 -32.64 -17.26 -23.21
C ALA A 245 -33.08 -16.65 -24.56
N GLY A 246 -32.59 -17.22 -25.67
CA GLY A 246 -32.92 -16.75 -27.01
C GLY A 246 -31.98 -15.68 -27.59
N PHE A 247 -31.03 -15.14 -26.83
CA PHE A 247 -29.98 -14.30 -27.40
C PHE A 247 -28.94 -15.16 -28.13
N GLY A 248 -29.05 -15.22 -29.46
CA GLY A 248 -28.26 -16.11 -30.34
C GLY A 248 -26.76 -16.21 -30.02
N PRO A 249 -26.03 -15.11 -29.71
CA PRO A 249 -24.62 -15.16 -29.36
C PRO A 249 -24.26 -16.05 -28.15
N CYS A 250 -25.21 -16.34 -27.27
CA CYS A 250 -24.97 -17.20 -26.11
C CYS A 250 -24.99 -18.70 -26.42
N GLY A 251 -25.62 -19.07 -27.54
CA GLY A 251 -25.70 -20.46 -28.01
C GLY A 251 -26.60 -21.35 -27.14
N PRO A 252 -26.97 -22.55 -27.62
CA PRO A 252 -27.81 -23.48 -26.87
C PRO A 252 -27.02 -24.23 -25.79
N GLY A 253 -27.60 -24.38 -24.61
CA GLY A 253 -27.14 -25.30 -23.56
C GLY A 253 -25.83 -24.94 -22.85
N ARG A 254 -25.34 -23.70 -22.98
CA ARG A 254 -24.13 -23.22 -22.27
C ARG A 254 -24.46 -22.03 -21.39
N GLU A 255 -23.88 -22.02 -20.19
CA GLU A 255 -23.93 -20.84 -19.34
C GLU A 255 -23.07 -19.74 -19.97
N ALA A 256 -23.67 -18.57 -20.18
CA ALA A 256 -22.99 -17.41 -20.72
C ALA A 256 -23.33 -16.18 -19.89
N LEU A 257 -22.38 -15.26 -19.82
CA LEU A 257 -22.48 -13.99 -19.12
C LEU A 257 -22.43 -12.86 -20.13
N LEU A 258 -23.32 -11.88 -19.98
CA LEU A 258 -23.25 -10.63 -20.72
C LEU A 258 -22.61 -9.56 -19.86
N VAL A 259 -21.68 -8.81 -20.43
CA VAL A 259 -21.19 -7.56 -19.83
C VAL A 259 -21.79 -6.39 -20.59
N VAL A 260 -22.44 -5.49 -19.84
CA VAL A 260 -23.22 -4.37 -20.35
C VAL A 260 -22.62 -3.06 -19.85
N GLU A 261 -22.45 -2.10 -20.74
CA GLU A 261 -22.14 -0.72 -20.37
C GLU A 261 -23.44 0.01 -20.04
N THR A 262 -23.60 0.40 -18.77
CA THR A 262 -24.83 1.02 -18.26
C THR A 262 -24.89 2.53 -18.50
N ALA A 263 -23.78 3.16 -18.88
CA ALA A 263 -23.81 4.55 -19.33
C ALA A 263 -24.43 4.68 -20.73
N PRO A 264 -25.31 5.67 -20.97
CA PRO A 264 -25.79 5.94 -22.33
C PRO A 264 -24.60 6.35 -23.22
N PRO A 265 -24.49 5.84 -24.46
CA PRO A 265 -23.49 6.36 -25.38
C PRO A 265 -23.75 7.86 -25.62
N PRO A 266 -22.72 8.70 -25.68
CA PRO A 266 -22.88 10.16 -25.83
C PRO A 266 -23.63 10.56 -27.10
N ASN A 267 -23.69 9.68 -28.11
CA ASN A 267 -24.48 9.85 -29.32
C ASN A 267 -25.34 8.59 -29.50
N GLY A 268 -26.67 8.72 -29.43
CA GLY A 268 -27.65 7.64 -29.52
C GLY A 268 -27.72 6.85 -30.85
N ALA A 269 -26.60 6.73 -31.58
CA ALA A 269 -26.48 6.09 -32.89
C ALA A 269 -25.57 4.84 -32.86
N GLY A 270 -25.70 4.02 -31.81
CA GLY A 270 -24.99 2.75 -31.73
C GLY A 270 -25.87 1.58 -32.20
N ALA A 271 -25.62 1.02 -33.39
CA ALA A 271 -26.32 -0.14 -33.95
C ALA A 271 -26.04 -1.49 -33.23
N GLY A 272 -26.09 -1.53 -31.90
CA GLY A 272 -25.75 -2.72 -31.10
C GLY A 272 -26.90 -3.21 -30.21
N PRO A 273 -26.84 -4.46 -29.73
CA PRO A 273 -27.84 -5.02 -28.84
C PRO A 273 -27.91 -4.25 -27.50
N VAL A 274 -29.13 -4.02 -27.02
CA VAL A 274 -29.43 -3.33 -25.75
C VAL A 274 -30.04 -4.34 -24.79
N LEU A 275 -29.54 -4.36 -23.55
CA LEU A 275 -30.14 -5.10 -22.46
C LEU A 275 -31.35 -4.33 -21.92
N VAL A 276 -32.49 -5.01 -21.85
CA VAL A 276 -33.76 -4.48 -21.37
C VAL A 276 -34.21 -5.28 -20.15
N ALA A 277 -34.65 -4.57 -19.12
CA ALA A 277 -35.32 -5.17 -17.96
C ALA A 277 -36.84 -5.18 -18.20
N ARG A 278 -37.46 -6.37 -18.17
CA ARG A 278 -38.90 -6.53 -18.37
C ARG A 278 -39.47 -7.59 -17.43
N ALA A 279 -40.48 -7.25 -16.64
CA ALA A 279 -41.23 -8.18 -15.78
C ALA A 279 -40.36 -9.14 -14.93
N GLY A 280 -39.22 -8.66 -14.40
CA GLY A 280 -38.31 -9.47 -13.58
C GLY A 280 -37.37 -10.38 -14.37
N THR A 281 -37.32 -10.25 -15.70
CA THR A 281 -36.40 -10.98 -16.58
C THR A 281 -35.54 -10.03 -17.41
N TRP A 282 -34.34 -10.50 -17.77
CA TRP A 282 -33.44 -9.85 -18.71
C TRP A 282 -33.80 -10.23 -20.15
N GLU A 283 -33.91 -9.25 -21.04
CA GLU A 283 -34.10 -9.45 -22.49
C GLU A 283 -33.06 -8.66 -23.29
N VAL A 284 -32.72 -9.11 -24.50
CA VAL A 284 -31.84 -8.35 -25.40
C VAL A 284 -32.62 -7.94 -26.65
N GLY A 285 -32.71 -6.63 -26.89
CA GLY A 285 -33.48 -6.04 -27.98
C GLY A 285 -32.68 -5.03 -28.81
N LYS A 286 -33.36 -4.41 -29.77
CA LYS A 286 -32.86 -3.22 -30.50
C LYS A 286 -33.34 -1.97 -29.77
N ALA A 287 -32.53 -0.91 -29.79
CA ALA A 287 -32.76 0.36 -29.09
C ALA A 287 -34.06 1.14 -29.47
N ALA A 288 -34.93 0.59 -30.33
CA ALA A 288 -36.06 1.29 -30.94
C ALA A 288 -37.44 0.61 -30.77
N SER A 289 -37.58 -0.51 -30.05
CA SER A 289 -38.91 -1.13 -29.87
C SER A 289 -39.59 -0.57 -28.62
N GLY A 290 -40.61 0.27 -28.82
CA GLY A 290 -41.49 0.86 -27.80
C GLY A 290 -42.39 -0.13 -27.07
N GLU A 291 -41.83 -1.26 -26.61
CA GLU A 291 -42.56 -2.33 -25.95
C GLU A 291 -42.10 -2.49 -24.49
N GLY A 292 -42.64 -1.65 -23.60
CA GLY A 292 -42.87 -1.99 -22.17
C GLY A 292 -41.70 -2.42 -21.28
N GLY A 293 -40.45 -2.04 -21.56
CA GLY A 293 -39.28 -2.38 -20.72
C GLY A 293 -38.31 -1.21 -20.52
N GLU A 294 -37.51 -1.28 -19.46
CA GLU A 294 -36.49 -0.26 -19.15
C GLU A 294 -35.15 -0.65 -19.79
N ALA A 295 -34.60 0.23 -20.64
CA ALA A 295 -33.29 0.03 -21.23
C ALA A 295 -32.20 0.24 -20.17
N VAL A 296 -31.40 -0.81 -19.90
CA VAL A 296 -30.36 -0.77 -18.85
C VAL A 296 -29.00 -0.38 -19.39
N GLY A 297 -28.68 -0.78 -20.62
CA GLY A 297 -27.40 -0.46 -21.22
C GLY A 297 -27.10 -1.28 -22.47
N ARG A 298 -25.91 -1.06 -23.03
CA ARG A 298 -25.49 -1.71 -24.27
C ARG A 298 -24.66 -2.95 -23.99
N VAL A 299 -24.95 -4.05 -24.65
CA VAL A 299 -24.12 -5.26 -24.54
C VAL A 299 -22.75 -4.97 -25.17
N ALA A 300 -21.70 -5.10 -24.36
CA ALA A 300 -20.32 -4.88 -24.74
C ALA A 300 -19.58 -6.20 -25.00
N LEU A 301 -19.81 -7.22 -24.16
CA LEU A 301 -19.14 -8.52 -24.26
C LEU A 301 -20.12 -9.67 -23.99
N VAL A 302 -19.88 -10.79 -24.67
CA VAL A 302 -20.52 -12.09 -24.39
C VAL A 302 -19.42 -13.06 -23.98
N ILE A 303 -19.46 -13.50 -22.72
CA ILE A 303 -18.48 -14.42 -22.17
C ILE A 303 -19.16 -15.78 -22.07
N ARG A 304 -18.70 -16.74 -22.86
CA ARG A 304 -19.18 -18.12 -22.78
C ARG A 304 -18.41 -18.80 -21.66
N MET A 305 -19.12 -19.28 -20.64
CA MET A 305 -18.48 -20.09 -19.61
C MET A 305 -18.32 -21.49 -20.19
N HIS A 306 -17.06 -21.86 -20.40
CA HIS A 306 -16.74 -23.26 -20.58
C HIS A 306 -16.81 -23.91 -19.19
N PRO A 307 -17.35 -25.14 -19.05
CA PRO A 307 -17.13 -25.90 -17.82
C PRO A 307 -15.62 -25.93 -17.58
N GLU A 308 -15.19 -25.64 -16.35
CA GLU A 308 -13.79 -25.75 -15.98
C GLU A 308 -13.28 -27.10 -16.51
N VAL A 309 -12.31 -27.06 -17.42
CA VAL A 309 -11.50 -28.24 -17.67
C VAL A 309 -10.83 -28.49 -16.32
N PRO A 310 -11.11 -29.61 -15.63
CA PRO A 310 -10.42 -29.89 -14.38
C PRO A 310 -8.93 -29.77 -14.68
N LEU A 311 -8.23 -28.96 -13.87
CA LEU A 311 -6.78 -28.99 -13.86
C LEU A 311 -6.42 -30.43 -13.48
N GLU A 312 -6.10 -31.27 -14.46
CA GLU A 312 -5.48 -32.57 -14.19
C GLU A 312 -4.18 -32.25 -13.46
N GLU A 313 -4.16 -32.45 -12.13
CA GLU A 313 -2.96 -32.32 -11.31
C GLU A 313 -1.86 -33.33 -11.71
N ASP A 314 -2.17 -34.28 -12.60
CA ASP A 314 -1.27 -35.33 -13.11
C ASP A 314 -1.38 -35.52 -14.64
N GLY A 315 -1.39 -34.45 -15.42
CA GLY A 315 -1.18 -34.56 -16.86
C GLY A 315 0.26 -35.06 -17.14
N PRO A 316 0.47 -36.03 -18.07
CA PRO A 316 1.82 -36.55 -18.34
C PRO A 316 2.72 -35.39 -18.74
N GLU A 317 3.92 -35.33 -18.14
CA GLU A 317 4.99 -34.41 -18.54
C GLU A 317 5.04 -34.35 -20.05
N ALA A 318 4.69 -33.19 -20.63
CA ALA A 318 4.81 -33.00 -22.06
C ALA A 318 6.26 -33.29 -22.44
N GLU A 319 6.48 -34.34 -23.22
CA GLU A 319 7.77 -34.64 -23.82
C GLU A 319 8.17 -33.44 -24.66
N TRP A 320 9.14 -32.68 -24.16
CA TRP A 320 9.78 -31.62 -24.93
C TRP A 320 10.69 -32.29 -25.95
N GLU A 321 10.15 -32.66 -27.11
CA GLU A 321 10.98 -32.95 -28.28
C GLU A 321 11.62 -31.65 -28.77
N TRP A 322 12.93 -31.55 -28.62
CA TRP A 322 13.73 -30.53 -29.29
C TRP A 322 13.72 -30.85 -30.78
N GLY A 323 12.87 -30.18 -31.55
CA GLY A 323 12.91 -30.23 -33.00
C GLY A 323 14.27 -29.76 -33.51
N GLY A 324 15.01 -30.69 -34.12
CA GLY A 324 16.21 -30.41 -34.93
C GLY A 324 15.87 -29.95 -36.34
#